data_AF-A0AA96V2Y5-F1
#
_entry.id   AF-A0AA96V2Y5-F1
#
_cell.length_a   1.000
_cell.length_b   1.000
_cell.length_c   1.000
_cell.angle_alpha   90.00
_cell.angle_beta   90.00
_cell.angle_gamma   90.00
#
_symmetry.space_group_name_H-M   'P 1'
#
loop_
_entity.id
_entity.type
_entity.pdbx_description
1 polymer ?
#
loop_
_entity_poly.entity_id
_entity_poly.type
_entity_poly.pdbx_seq_one_letter_code
_entity_poly.pdbx_strand_id
1 'polypeptide(L)'
;MAAKKTGSSRLPKRKGEFTYRGKTIAELQTLSIEEFAQLLPSRERRSIIRGLTEVQKKALADMRAGKEVRTHARTMIILPEMVGKTVAVYDGKKFIDVEIQPEMVAHRFGEFAPTRGKVSHGSAGVGATRSSKFVPLK
;
A
#
# COMPACT_ATOMS: atom_id res chain seq x y z
N MET A 1 -33.08 17.24 -10.25
CA MET A 1 -32.14 17.38 -9.12
C MET A 1 -31.66 15.99 -8.70
N ALA A 2 -30.44 15.60 -9.09
CA ALA A 2 -29.85 14.32 -8.69
C ALA A 2 -28.46 14.62 -8.08
N ALA A 3 -28.31 14.31 -6.80
CA ALA A 3 -27.11 14.63 -6.03
C ALA A 3 -25.91 13.82 -6.53
N LYS A 4 -24.86 14.52 -6.98
CA LYS A 4 -23.51 13.97 -7.19
C LYS A 4 -23.03 13.38 -5.86
N LYS A 5 -22.83 12.07 -5.79
CA LYS A 5 -22.05 11.45 -4.70
C LYS A 5 -20.57 11.77 -4.92
N THR A 6 -20.15 12.94 -4.44
CA THR A 6 -18.76 13.25 -4.14
C THR A 6 -18.36 12.48 -2.89
N GLY A 7 -17.45 11.51 -3.05
CA GLY A 7 -16.93 10.72 -1.95
C GLY A 7 -15.45 10.44 -2.13
N SER A 8 -14.65 11.48 -2.38
CA SER A 8 -13.21 11.39 -2.13
C SER A 8 -13.04 11.41 -0.61
N SER A 9 -12.65 10.28 -0.02
CA SER A 9 -12.21 10.22 1.37
C SER A 9 -10.87 10.97 1.50
N ARG A 10 -10.89 12.29 1.41
CA ARG A 10 -9.76 13.12 1.80
C ARG A 10 -9.80 13.19 3.31
N LEU A 11 -9.02 12.33 3.97
CA LEU A 11 -8.60 12.59 5.34
C LEU A 11 -8.06 14.03 5.41
N PRO A 12 -8.38 14.79 6.46
CA PRO A 12 -7.92 16.16 6.57
C PRO A 12 -6.38 16.17 6.66
N LYS A 13 -5.71 16.68 5.62
CA LYS A 13 -4.28 16.96 5.63
C LYS A 13 -3.99 17.86 6.85
N ARG A 14 -3.36 17.32 7.88
CA ARG A 14 -2.78 18.15 8.95
C ARG A 14 -1.69 19.00 8.31
N LYS A 15 -1.80 20.33 8.43
CA LYS A 15 -0.82 21.32 7.92
C LYS A 15 0.47 21.29 8.76
N GLY A 16 1.17 20.16 8.73
CA GLY A 16 2.53 20.02 9.22
C GLY A 16 3.29 19.18 8.20
N GLU A 17 4.51 19.59 7.87
CA GLU A 17 5.39 18.79 7.02
C GLU A 17 5.59 17.42 7.69
N PHE A 18 5.35 16.34 6.95
CA PHE A 18 5.49 15.00 7.51
C PHE A 18 6.96 14.73 7.82
N THR A 19 7.23 14.45 9.09
CA THR A 19 8.55 14.03 9.57
C THR A 19 8.51 12.57 9.99
N TYR A 20 9.47 11.76 9.55
CA TYR A 20 9.65 10.39 10.01
C TYR A 20 10.84 10.33 10.97
N ARG A 21 10.58 9.96 12.23
CA ARG A 21 11.58 9.92 13.32
C ARG A 21 12.43 11.20 13.42
N GLY A 22 11.80 12.35 13.25
CA GLY A 22 12.45 13.67 13.36
C GLY A 22 13.15 14.16 12.09
N LYS A 23 13.09 13.42 10.97
CA LYS A 23 13.65 13.85 9.67
C LYS A 23 12.57 14.19 8.66
N THR A 24 12.81 15.21 7.85
CA THR A 24 11.93 15.58 6.72
C THR A 24 12.08 14.60 5.56
N ILE A 25 11.13 14.56 4.63
CA ILE A 25 11.22 13.71 3.43
C ILE A 25 12.44 14.06 2.58
N ALA A 26 12.74 15.35 2.43
CA ALA A 26 13.90 15.79 1.66
C ALA A 26 15.19 15.24 2.28
N GLU A 27 15.34 15.32 3.61
CA GLU A 27 16.47 14.72 4.31
C GLU A 27 16.51 13.20 4.11
N LEU A 28 15.38 12.50 4.23
CA LEU A 28 15.33 11.04 4.06
C LEU A 28 15.72 10.58 2.65
N GLN A 29 15.46 11.39 1.63
CA GLN A 29 15.85 11.09 0.24
C GLN A 29 17.35 11.26 0.00
N THR A 30 18.03 12.10 0.79
CA THR A 30 19.48 12.29 0.68
C THR A 30 20.28 11.19 1.39
N LEU A 31 19.68 10.52 2.38
CA LEU A 31 20.33 9.46 3.14
C LEU A 31 20.58 8.23 2.27
N SER A 32 21.68 7.54 2.57
CA SER A 32 21.91 6.21 2.02
C SER A 32 20.89 5.19 2.55
N ILE A 33 20.69 4.10 1.81
CA ILE A 33 19.78 3.02 2.22
C ILE A 33 20.20 2.42 3.57
N GLU A 34 21.50 2.40 3.87
CA GLU A 34 22.05 1.86 5.13
C GLU A 34 21.77 2.78 6.33
N GLU A 35 21.98 4.08 6.17
CA GLU A 35 21.64 5.09 7.20
C GLU A 35 20.13 5.13 7.44
N PHE A 36 19.34 5.03 6.38
CA PHE A 36 17.89 4.91 6.50
C PHE A 36 17.49 3.65 7.27
N ALA A 37 18.16 2.52 7.06
CA ALA A 37 17.86 1.27 7.77
C ALA A 37 18.04 1.37 9.29
N GLN A 38 18.96 2.21 9.78
CA GLN A 38 19.13 2.44 11.22
C GLN A 38 17.90 3.13 11.84
N LEU A 39 17.18 3.93 11.05
CA LEU A 39 15.94 4.60 11.45
C LEU A 39 14.70 3.71 11.28
N LEU A 40 14.82 2.47 10.84
CA LEU A 40 13.67 1.59 10.65
C LEU A 40 13.40 0.69 11.86
N PRO A 41 12.17 0.18 12.02
CA PRO A 41 11.90 -0.91 12.96
C PRO A 41 12.68 -2.18 12.59
N SER A 42 12.82 -3.10 13.55
CA SER A 42 13.69 -4.28 13.44
C SER A 42 13.42 -5.15 12.21
N ARG A 43 12.15 -5.32 11.82
CA ARG A 43 11.74 -6.16 10.69
C ARG A 43 12.18 -5.56 9.35
N GLU A 44 11.98 -4.25 9.20
CA GLU A 44 12.30 -3.50 8.00
C GLU A 44 13.82 -3.39 7.85
N ARG A 45 14.52 -3.05 8.94
CA ARG A 45 15.99 -3.06 9.01
C ARG A 45 16.58 -4.40 8.59
N ARG A 46 16.05 -5.51 9.14
CA ARG A 46 16.49 -6.88 8.77
C ARG A 46 16.29 -7.16 7.28
N SER A 47 15.19 -6.68 6.69
CA SER A 47 14.91 -6.88 5.26
C SER A 47 15.92 -6.16 4.38
N ILE A 48 16.32 -4.94 4.77
CA ILE A 48 17.33 -4.17 4.02
C ILE A 48 18.71 -4.81 4.17
N ILE A 49 19.11 -5.20 5.39
CA ILE A 49 20.40 -5.85 5.65
C ILE A 49 20.54 -7.18 4.87
N ARG A 50 19.44 -7.94 4.73
CA ARG A 50 19.44 -9.17 3.94
C ARG A 50 19.45 -8.93 2.42
N GLY A 51 19.15 -7.72 1.99
CA GLY A 51 19.04 -7.35 0.59
C GLY A 51 17.64 -7.55 -0.01
N LEU A 52 17.41 -6.84 -1.12
CA LEU A 52 16.18 -6.90 -1.90
C LEU A 52 16.21 -8.10 -2.87
N THR A 53 15.05 -8.71 -3.09
CA THR A 53 14.88 -9.75 -4.12
C THR A 53 14.95 -9.16 -5.53
N GLU A 54 15.21 -9.99 -6.54
CA GLU A 54 15.29 -9.54 -7.94
C GLU A 54 14.01 -8.84 -8.41
N VAL A 55 12.84 -9.37 -8.01
CA VAL A 55 11.53 -8.76 -8.32
C VAL A 55 11.41 -7.37 -7.71
N GLN A 56 11.91 -7.17 -6.49
CA GLN A 56 11.91 -5.87 -5.82
C GLN A 56 12.88 -4.90 -6.48
N LYS A 57 14.08 -5.37 -6.88
CA LYS A 57 15.06 -4.57 -7.63
C LYS A 57 14.49 -4.11 -8.97
N LYS A 58 13.81 -4.99 -9.70
CA LYS A 58 13.14 -4.66 -10.95
C LYS A 58 12.07 -3.59 -10.75
N ALA A 59 11.18 -3.78 -9.77
CA ALA A 59 10.15 -2.78 -9.45
C ALA A 59 10.76 -1.42 -9.11
N LEU A 60 11.86 -1.39 -8.36
CA LEU A 60 12.57 -0.16 -8.02
C LEU A 60 13.21 0.51 -9.24
N ALA A 61 13.81 -0.27 -10.15
CA ALA A 61 14.36 0.24 -11.40
C ALA A 61 13.27 0.83 -12.32
N ASP A 62 12.13 0.13 -12.45
CA ASP A 62 10.98 0.61 -13.22
C ASP A 62 10.41 1.92 -12.64
N MET A 63 10.37 2.04 -11.30
CA MET A 63 9.97 3.28 -10.62
C MET A 63 10.96 4.42 -10.86
N ARG A 64 12.26 4.15 -10.98
CA ARG A 64 13.27 5.17 -11.32
C ARG A 64 13.16 5.62 -12.77
N ALA A 65 12.78 4.71 -13.67
CA ALA A 65 12.55 5.01 -15.08
C ALA A 65 11.22 5.74 -15.35
N GLY A 66 10.36 5.95 -14.33
CA GLY A 66 9.08 6.63 -14.49
C GLY A 66 8.02 5.80 -15.25
N LYS A 67 8.21 4.49 -15.36
CA LYS A 67 7.25 3.59 -16.01
C LYS A 67 6.09 3.26 -15.05
N GLU A 68 4.96 2.86 -15.61
CA GLU A 68 3.86 2.28 -14.83
C GLU A 68 4.33 0.98 -14.17
N VAL A 69 4.38 0.97 -12.83
CA VAL A 69 4.92 -0.17 -12.09
C VAL A 69 3.80 -1.06 -11.59
N ARG A 70 3.71 -2.25 -12.18
CA ARG A 70 2.85 -3.34 -11.72
C ARG A 70 3.69 -4.36 -10.97
N THR A 71 3.37 -4.60 -9.70
CA THR A 71 4.18 -5.45 -8.83
C THR A 71 3.37 -6.52 -8.11
N HIS A 72 3.93 -7.72 -8.06
CA HIS A 72 3.50 -8.79 -7.17
C HIS A 72 4.27 -8.80 -5.83
N ALA A 73 5.31 -7.97 -5.70
CA ALA A 73 6.17 -7.93 -4.52
C ALA A 73 5.52 -7.16 -3.35
N ARG A 74 4.50 -7.76 -2.73
CA ARG A 74 3.77 -7.19 -1.58
C ARG A 74 4.63 -7.03 -0.32
N THR A 75 5.73 -7.77 -0.22
CA THR A 75 6.65 -7.74 0.91
C THR A 75 7.64 -6.58 0.85
N MET A 76 7.69 -5.85 -0.28
CA MET A 76 8.59 -4.73 -0.47
C MET A 76 8.27 -3.58 0.49
N ILE A 77 9.32 -2.95 1.01
CA ILE A 77 9.23 -1.78 1.91
C ILE A 77 9.20 -0.52 1.06
N ILE A 78 8.39 0.45 1.45
CA ILE A 78 8.32 1.77 0.82
C ILE A 78 9.55 2.57 1.23
N LEU A 79 10.37 2.89 0.23
CA LEU A 79 11.57 3.72 0.38
C LEU A 79 11.24 5.21 0.17
N PRO A 80 12.01 6.14 0.76
CA PRO A 80 11.81 7.58 0.59
C PRO A 80 11.83 8.06 -0.88
N GLU A 81 12.59 7.37 -1.75
CA GLU A 81 12.67 7.64 -3.20
C GLU A 81 11.36 7.35 -3.96
N MET A 82 10.41 6.63 -3.35
CA MET A 82 9.16 6.20 -3.98
C MET A 82 8.00 7.15 -3.72
N VAL A 83 8.17 8.12 -2.83
CA VAL A 83 7.13 9.08 -2.46
C VAL A 83 6.70 9.87 -3.69
N GLY A 84 5.39 9.98 -3.91
CA GLY A 84 4.79 10.65 -5.07
C GLY A 84 4.66 9.78 -6.33
N LYS A 85 5.12 8.52 -6.30
CA LYS A 85 4.92 7.57 -7.41
C LYS A 85 3.65 6.75 -7.19
N THR A 86 3.03 6.35 -8.29
CA THR A 86 1.87 5.44 -8.27
C THR A 86 2.33 4.01 -8.56
N VAL A 87 1.92 3.07 -7.74
CA VAL A 87 2.30 1.65 -7.86
C VAL A 87 1.05 0.79 -7.87
N ALA A 88 0.94 -0.08 -8.87
CA ALA A 88 -0.13 -1.05 -9.00
C ALA A 88 0.25 -2.33 -8.24
N VAL A 89 -0.32 -2.55 -7.07
CA VAL A 89 -0.03 -3.69 -6.19
C VAL A 89 -1.03 -4.82 -6.43
N TYR A 90 -0.54 -6.04 -6.66
CA TYR A 90 -1.40 -7.19 -6.86
C TYR A 90 -2.04 -7.70 -5.57
N ASP A 91 -3.36 -7.78 -5.56
CA ASP A 91 -4.11 -8.18 -4.37
C ASP A 91 -4.46 -9.68 -4.31
N GLY A 92 -4.29 -10.41 -5.43
CA GLY A 92 -4.68 -11.82 -5.55
C GLY A 92 -5.72 -12.07 -6.65
N LYS A 93 -6.40 -11.00 -7.09
CA LYS A 93 -7.36 -11.02 -8.21
C LYS A 93 -7.14 -9.88 -9.19
N LYS A 94 -6.87 -8.67 -8.69
CA LYS A 94 -6.66 -7.47 -9.49
C LYS A 94 -5.47 -6.68 -8.95
N PHE A 95 -4.99 -5.75 -9.77
CA PHE A 95 -4.04 -4.74 -9.34
C PHE A 95 -4.80 -3.55 -8.78
N ILE A 96 -4.34 -3.03 -7.64
CA ILE A 96 -4.87 -1.85 -6.99
C ILE A 96 -3.81 -0.76 -7.12
N ASP A 97 -4.18 0.37 -7.71
CA ASP A 97 -3.28 1.50 -7.86
C ASP A 97 -3.21 2.27 -6.54
N VAL A 98 -1.99 2.36 -6.00
CA VAL A 98 -1.69 3.03 -4.74
C VAL A 98 -0.73 4.18 -5.04
N GLU A 99 -1.19 5.40 -4.79
CA GLU A 99 -0.34 6.58 -4.80
C GLU A 99 0.43 6.65 -3.47
N ILE A 100 1.76 6.63 -3.53
CA ILE A 100 2.61 6.57 -2.34
C ILE A 100 2.65 7.95 -1.69
N GLN A 101 1.98 8.05 -0.54
CA GLN A 101 2.02 9.22 0.31
C GLN A 101 3.23 9.18 1.25
N PRO A 102 3.72 10.34 1.73
CA PRO A 102 4.87 10.36 2.64
C PRO A 102 4.64 9.60 3.95
N GLU A 103 3.39 9.57 4.42
CA GLU A 103 2.97 8.83 5.63
C GLU A 103 3.18 7.32 5.52
N MET A 104 3.33 6.80 4.30
CA MET A 104 3.51 5.38 4.01
C MET A 104 4.97 4.92 4.06
N VAL A 105 5.93 5.82 4.29
CA VAL A 105 7.34 5.46 4.39
C VAL A 105 7.53 4.43 5.52
N ALA A 106 8.42 3.45 5.29
CA ALA A 106 8.67 2.30 6.17
C ALA A 106 7.58 1.22 6.25
N HIS A 107 6.40 1.45 5.66
CA HIS A 107 5.37 0.41 5.52
C HIS A 107 5.64 -0.51 4.32
N ARG A 108 4.90 -1.63 4.23
CA ARG A 108 4.99 -2.55 3.10
C ARG A 108 3.84 -2.36 2.11
N PHE A 109 4.08 -2.62 0.83
CA PHE A 109 3.03 -2.52 -0.20
C PHE A 109 1.80 -3.39 0.10
N GLY A 110 2.00 -4.56 0.72
CA GLY A 110 0.89 -5.45 1.08
C GLY A 110 -0.08 -4.88 2.10
N GLU A 111 0.28 -3.83 2.86
CA GLU A 111 -0.60 -3.20 3.84
C GLU A 111 -1.67 -2.31 3.17
N PHE A 112 -1.36 -1.79 1.97
CA PHE A 112 -2.23 -0.88 1.22
C PHE A 112 -3.15 -1.59 0.21
N ALA A 113 -2.91 -2.88 -0.03
CA ALA A 113 -3.75 -3.73 -0.86
C ALA A 113 -4.30 -4.89 0.00
N PRO A 114 -5.56 -4.86 0.46
CA PRO A 114 -6.12 -5.89 1.33
C PRO A 114 -6.65 -7.11 0.55
N THR A 115 -6.10 -8.31 0.81
CA THR A 115 -6.44 -9.58 0.09
C THR A 115 -7.90 -9.98 0.14
N ARG A 116 -8.62 -9.52 1.16
CA ARG A 116 -9.98 -9.94 1.47
C ARG A 116 -10.82 -8.69 1.65
N GLY A 117 -12.01 -8.71 1.08
CA GLY A 117 -13.01 -7.68 1.34
C GLY A 117 -13.43 -7.70 2.81
N LYS A 118 -13.79 -6.52 3.33
CA LYS A 118 -14.39 -6.41 4.66
C LYS A 118 -15.73 -7.16 4.67
N VAL A 119 -15.82 -8.19 5.51
CA VAL A 119 -17.09 -8.89 5.74
C VAL A 119 -17.82 -8.17 6.86
N SER A 120 -19.03 -7.70 6.59
CA SER A 120 -19.95 -7.24 7.63
C SER A 120 -20.94 -8.36 7.90
N HIS A 121 -21.13 -8.71 9.17
CA HIS A 121 -22.25 -9.55 9.55
C HIS A 121 -23.54 -8.74 9.33
N GLY A 122 -24.47 -9.31 8.58
CA GLY A 122 -25.82 -8.79 8.39
C GLY A 122 -26.83 -9.93 8.59
N SER A 123 -28.12 -9.63 8.41
CA SER A 123 -29.11 -10.68 8.25
C SER A 123 -28.69 -11.63 7.13
N ALA A 124 -28.87 -12.93 7.34
CA ALA A 124 -28.56 -13.93 6.33
C ALA A 124 -29.30 -13.59 5.03
N GLY A 125 -28.55 -13.24 3.97
CA GLY A 125 -29.11 -13.09 2.64
C GLY A 125 -29.70 -14.43 2.18
N VAL A 126 -30.75 -14.38 1.35
CA VAL A 126 -31.33 -15.60 0.78
C VAL A 126 -30.25 -16.32 -0.03
N GLY A 127 -29.94 -17.57 0.32
CA GLY A 127 -28.88 -18.39 -0.29
C GLY A 127 -27.52 -18.36 0.43
N ALA A 128 -27.38 -17.57 1.51
CA ALA A 128 -26.13 -17.49 2.27
C ALA A 128 -25.97 -18.63 3.30
N THR A 129 -27.07 -19.12 3.87
CA THR A 129 -27.04 -20.25 4.82
C THR A 129 -27.21 -21.58 4.09
N ARG A 130 -26.64 -22.66 4.64
CA ARG A 130 -26.73 -24.01 4.06
C ARG A 130 -28.19 -24.47 3.90
N SER A 131 -29.09 -23.99 4.75
CA SER A 131 -30.53 -24.23 4.69
C SER A 131 -31.26 -23.38 3.66
N SER A 132 -30.82 -22.13 3.41
CA SER A 132 -31.48 -21.24 2.43
C SER A 132 -30.99 -21.44 0.99
N LYS A 133 -29.89 -22.17 0.76
CA LYS A 133 -29.37 -22.47 -0.59
C LYS A 133 -30.33 -23.24 -1.48
N PHE A 134 -31.26 -24.01 -0.90
CA PHE A 134 -32.20 -24.86 -1.63
C PHE A 134 -33.63 -24.30 -1.66
N VAL A 135 -33.85 -23.10 -1.11
CA VAL A 135 -35.16 -22.46 -1.17
C VAL A 135 -35.36 -21.89 -2.58
N PRO A 136 -36.34 -22.36 -3.35
CA PRO A 136 -36.63 -21.81 -4.67
C PRO A 136 -37.07 -20.35 -4.50
N LEU A 137 -36.38 -19.43 -5.17
CA LEU A 137 -36.86 -18.06 -5.33
C LEU A 137 -38.01 -18.12 -6.33
N LYS A 138 -39.18 -17.60 -5.93
CA LYS A 138 -40.35 -17.49 -6.80
C LYS A 138 -40.18 -16.35 -7.81
#